data_AF-A0A834M1R3-F1
#
_entry.id   AF-A0A834M1R3-F1
#
_cell.length_a   1.000
_cell.length_b   1.000
_cell.length_c   1.000
_cell.angle_alpha   90.00
_cell.angle_beta   90.00
_cell.angle_gamma   90.00
#
_symmetry.space_group_name_H-M   'P 1'
#
loop_
_entity.id
_entity.type
_entity.pdbx_description
1 polymer ?
#
loop_
_entity_poly.entity_id
_entity_poly.type
_entity_poly.pdbx_seq_one_letter_code
_entity_poly.pdbx_strand_id
1 'polypeptide(L)'
;QMLQHIRTIPEIILLGNPSPNLKRVSIFSFMVRHPRATFLHHNFVCAVLNDVFGIQARAGCPCSGSYAQELLGIDQSLADQYENIILEDR
;
A
#
# COMPACT_ATOMS: atom_id res chain seq x y z
N GLN A 1 5.95 19.34 -2.18
CA GLN A 1 4.61 19.92 -1.94
C GLN A 1 3.54 18.83 -1.78
N MET A 2 3.11 18.09 -2.81
CA MET A 2 2.05 17.06 -2.65
C MET A 2 2.35 16.01 -1.57
N LEU A 3 3.54 15.40 -1.57
CA LEU A 3 3.91 14.40 -0.56
C LEU A 3 3.94 14.94 0.87
N GLN A 4 4.27 16.22 1.04
CA GLN A 4 4.23 16.87 2.36
C GLN A 4 2.79 17.01 2.84
N HIS A 5 1.86 17.30 1.92
CA HIS A 5 0.44 17.39 2.25
C HIS A 5 -0.16 16.02 2.56
N ILE A 6 0.16 14.96 1.79
CA ILE A 6 -0.35 13.62 2.08
C ILE A 6 0.09 13.14 3.48
N ARG A 7 1.28 13.53 3.93
CA ARG A 7 1.78 13.19 5.29
C ARG A 7 0.97 13.82 6.42
N THR A 8 0.20 14.86 6.17
CA THR A 8 -0.64 15.47 7.21
C THR A 8 -1.96 14.73 7.40
N ILE A 9 -2.26 13.71 6.58
CA ILE A 9 -3.50 12.93 6.64
C ILE A 9 -3.24 11.65 7.47
N PRO A 10 -3.75 11.54 8.70
CA PRO A 10 -3.40 10.43 9.61
C PRO A 10 -3.93 9.07 9.15
N GLU A 11 -4.99 9.06 8.35
CA GLU A 11 -5.56 7.87 7.73
C GLU A 11 -4.70 7.34 6.58
N ILE A 12 -3.80 8.14 6.00
CA ILE A 12 -2.96 7.71 4.89
C ILE A 12 -1.61 7.22 5.39
N ILE A 13 -1.31 5.96 5.11
CA ILE A 13 0.01 5.38 5.32
C ILE A 13 0.74 5.38 4.00
N LEU A 14 1.72 6.27 3.85
CA LEU A 14 2.63 6.25 2.70
C LEU A 14 3.56 5.04 2.80
N LEU A 15 3.62 4.26 1.73
CA LEU A 15 4.51 3.11 1.61
C LEU A 15 5.81 3.52 0.89
N GLY A 16 6.90 2.84 1.25
CA GLY A 16 8.22 3.03 0.66
C GLY A 16 9.06 4.07 1.40
N ASN A 17 10.21 4.43 0.80
CA ASN A 17 11.20 5.27 1.47
C ASN A 17 10.67 6.71 1.66
N PRO A 18 10.60 7.22 2.91
CA PRO A 18 10.11 8.56 3.20
C PRO A 18 11.19 9.65 3.07
N SER A 19 12.43 9.32 2.70
CA SER A 19 13.50 10.32 2.60
C SER A 19 13.16 11.39 1.55
N PRO A 20 13.14 12.68 1.92
CA PRO A 20 12.87 13.76 0.98
C PRO A 20 14.02 14.01 0.00
N ASN A 21 15.21 13.46 0.27
CA ASN A 21 16.43 13.69 -0.49
C ASN A 21 16.69 12.65 -1.60
N LEU A 22 15.79 11.68 -1.76
CA LEU A 22 15.89 10.67 -2.82
C LEU A 22 15.18 11.12 -4.09
N LYS A 23 15.85 10.95 -5.24
CA LYS A 23 15.23 11.11 -6.54
C LYS A 23 14.19 10.00 -6.74
N ARG A 24 12.95 10.39 -7.00
CA ARG A 24 11.82 9.45 -7.15
C ARG A 24 11.02 9.75 -8.40
N VAL A 25 10.42 8.71 -8.96
CA VAL A 25 9.35 8.86 -9.95
C VAL A 25 8.11 9.45 -9.27
N SER A 26 7.26 10.12 -10.04
CA SER A 26 5.98 10.71 -9.61
C SER A 26 4.90 9.65 -9.37
N ILE A 27 5.28 8.55 -8.73
CA ILE A 27 4.42 7.43 -8.33
C ILE A 27 4.66 7.21 -6.83
N PHE A 28 3.58 6.97 -6.10
CA PHE A 28 3.60 6.67 -4.67
C PHE A 28 2.52 5.64 -4.35
N SER A 29 2.84 4.73 -3.45
CA SER A 29 1.92 3.72 -2.94
C SER A 29 1.47 4.13 -1.54
N PHE A 30 0.23 3.87 -1.21
CA PHE A 30 -0.31 4.18 0.11
C PHE A 30 -1.42 3.21 0.51
N MET A 31 -1.65 3.11 1.81
CA MET A 31 -2.81 2.41 2.40
C MET A 31 -3.71 3.42 3.10
N VAL A 32 -5.00 3.13 3.15
CA VAL A 32 -5.98 3.94 3.88
C VAL A 32 -6.47 3.19 5.10
N ARG A 33 -6.21 3.77 6.27
CA ARG A 33 -6.62 3.27 7.57
C ARG A 33 -8.05 3.72 7.86
N HIS A 34 -8.90 2.78 8.22
CA HIS A 34 -10.21 3.04 8.75
C HIS A 34 -10.11 3.43 10.24
N PRO A 35 -10.99 4.32 10.75
CA PRO A 35 -10.98 4.73 12.16
C PRO A 35 -11.11 3.58 13.17
N ARG A 36 -11.65 2.43 12.74
CA ARG A 36 -11.75 1.20 13.55
C ARG A 36 -10.48 0.34 13.51
N ALA A 37 -9.33 0.94 13.20
CA ALA A 37 -8.01 0.31 13.11
C ALA A 37 -7.83 -0.76 12.01
N THR A 38 -8.80 -0.95 11.11
CA THR A 38 -8.67 -1.82 9.92
C THR A 38 -8.20 -1.01 8.70
N PHE A 39 -7.94 -1.69 7.59
CA PHE A 39 -7.63 -1.04 6.31
C PHE A 39 -8.85 -1.07 5.37
N LEU A 40 -9.03 -0.01 4.60
CA LEU A 40 -9.99 -0.03 3.50
C LEU A 40 -9.48 -0.94 2.38
N HIS A 41 -10.39 -1.68 1.77
CA HIS A 41 -10.05 -2.53 0.64
C HIS A 41 -9.52 -1.66 -0.52
N HIS A 42 -8.36 -2.02 -1.07
CA HIS A 42 -7.68 -1.20 -2.06
C HIS A 42 -8.53 -0.95 -3.32
N ASN A 43 -9.33 -1.92 -3.77
CA ASN A 43 -10.25 -1.75 -4.89
C ASN A 43 -11.36 -0.74 -4.59
N PHE A 44 -11.85 -0.67 -3.35
CA PHE A 44 -12.83 0.33 -2.94
C PHE A 44 -12.23 1.73 -3.03
N VAL A 45 -11.02 1.92 -2.49
CA VAL A 45 -10.32 3.21 -2.56
C VAL A 45 -10.08 3.64 -4.01
N CYS A 46 -9.64 2.73 -4.88
CA CYS A 46 -9.45 3.04 -6.30
C CYS A 46 -10.75 3.37 -7.01
N ALA A 47 -11.84 2.64 -6.76
CA ALA A 47 -13.15 2.96 -7.33
C ALA A 47 -13.59 4.36 -6.92
N VAL A 48 -13.46 4.72 -5.64
CA VAL A 48 -13.79 6.08 -5.18
C VAL A 48 -12.93 7.15 -5.86
N LEU A 49 -11.61 6.96 -5.91
CA LEU A 49 -10.72 7.93 -6.56
C LEU A 49 -11.00 8.10 -8.05
N ASN A 50 -11.19 6.98 -8.76
CA ASN A 50 -11.45 6.97 -10.19
C ASN A 50 -12.83 7.56 -10.52
N ASP A 51 -13.88 7.06 -9.86
CA ASP A 51 -15.27 7.29 -10.29
C ASP A 51 -15.88 8.56 -9.70
N VAL A 52 -15.45 8.96 -8.49
CA VAL A 52 -15.99 10.15 -7.80
C VAL A 52 -15.11 11.38 -8.04
N PHE A 53 -13.79 11.20 -8.03
CA PHE A 53 -12.84 12.32 -8.08
C PHE A 53 -12.09 12.44 -9.41
N GLY A 54 -12.24 11.47 -10.33
CA GLY A 54 -11.51 11.46 -11.61
C GLY A 54 -9.99 11.30 -11.45
N ILE A 55 -9.52 10.88 -10.28
CA ILE A 55 -8.11 10.65 -9.99
C ILE A 55 -7.77 9.23 -10.39
N GLN A 56 -6.95 9.08 -11.44
CA GLN A 56 -6.51 7.77 -11.90
C GLN A 56 -5.63 7.08 -10.85
N ALA A 57 -6.21 6.06 -10.22
CA ALA A 57 -5.56 5.19 -9.27
C ALA A 57 -5.64 3.73 -9.73
N ARG A 58 -4.59 2.97 -9.43
CA ARG A 58 -4.56 1.53 -9.64
C ARG A 58 -4.32 0.83 -8.31
N ALA A 59 -5.05 -0.25 -8.10
CA ALA A 59 -4.78 -1.20 -7.03
C ALA A 59 -4.90 -2.62 -7.56
N GLY A 60 -4.34 -3.56 -6.81
CA GLY A 60 -4.32 -4.98 -7.19
C GLY A 60 -3.08 -5.35 -8.00
N CYS A 61 -2.66 -6.60 -7.78
CA CYS A 61 -1.39 -7.22 -8.15
C CYS A 61 -0.16 -6.39 -7.71
N PRO A 62 0.47 -6.74 -6.58
CA PRO A 62 1.88 -6.41 -6.43
C PRO A 62 2.66 -7.09 -7.57
N CYS A 63 2.79 -6.39 -8.71
CA CYS A 63 3.52 -6.88 -9.88
C CYS A 63 5.02 -7.09 -9.59
N SER A 64 5.46 -6.82 -8.36
CA SER A 64 6.75 -7.14 -7.79
C SER A 64 6.51 -7.71 -6.39
N GLY A 65 6.35 -9.03 -6.30
CA GLY A 65 5.97 -9.73 -5.06
C GLY A 65 6.91 -9.45 -3.90
N SER A 66 8.23 -9.56 -4.11
CA SER A 66 9.24 -9.26 -3.08
C SER A 66 9.23 -7.81 -2.64
N TYR A 67 9.08 -6.85 -3.57
CA TYR A 67 9.00 -5.43 -3.21
C TYR A 67 7.74 -5.12 -2.39
N ALA A 68 6.61 -5.77 -2.69
CA ALA A 68 5.41 -5.60 -1.90
C ALA A 68 5.52 -6.22 -0.51
N GLN A 69 6.19 -7.36 -0.39
CA GLN A 69 6.53 -7.95 0.91
C GLN A 69 7.37 -6.97 1.74
N GLU A 70 8.45 -6.42 1.18
CA GLU A 70 9.26 -5.39 1.85
C GLU A 70 8.44 -4.15 2.25
N LEU A 71 7.60 -3.64 1.35
CA LEU A 71 6.75 -2.48 1.61
C LEU A 71 5.74 -2.71 2.74
N LEU A 72 5.27 -3.94 2.88
CA LEU A 72 4.30 -4.33 3.91
C LEU A 72 4.96 -4.84 5.20
N GLY A 73 6.31 -4.89 5.25
CA GLY A 73 7.04 -5.40 6.40
C GLY A 73 6.92 -6.91 6.57
N ILE A 74 6.67 -7.64 5.48
CA ILE A 74 6.69 -9.10 5.45
C ILE A 74 8.14 -9.53 5.30
N ASP A 75 8.75 -9.92 6.41
CA ASP A 75 10.08 -10.53 6.40
C ASP A 75 10.04 -11.98 5.90
N GLN A 76 11.22 -12.58 5.72
CA GLN A 76 11.32 -13.96 5.24
C GLN A 76 10.61 -14.95 6.16
N SER A 77 10.68 -14.77 7.48
CA SER A 77 10.05 -15.69 8.42
C SER A 77 8.52 -15.63 8.32
N LEU A 78 7.95 -14.43 8.18
CA LEU A 78 6.52 -14.25 7.99
C LEU A 78 6.07 -14.74 6.61
N ALA A 79 6.89 -14.55 5.58
CA ALA A 79 6.64 -15.11 4.25
C ALA A 79 6.58 -16.64 4.28
N ASP A 80 7.53 -17.29 4.95
CA ASP A 80 7.57 -18.75 5.11
C ASP A 80 6.34 -19.25 5.89
N GLN A 81 5.90 -18.53 6.92
CA GLN A 81 4.67 -18.85 7.66
C GLN A 81 3.43 -18.78 6.76
N TYR A 82 3.30 -17.74 5.94
CA TYR A 82 2.19 -17.63 4.98
C TYR A 82 2.22 -18.76 3.95
N GLU A 83 3.39 -19.11 3.45
CA GLU A 83 3.55 -20.24 2.52
C GLU A 83 3.09 -21.55 3.17
N ASN A 84 3.53 -21.84 4.39
CA ASN A 84 3.11 -23.05 5.11
C ASN A 84 1.59 -23.13 5.29
N ILE A 85 0.94 -22.03 5.70
CA ILE A 85 -0.53 -21.99 5.88
C ILE A 85 -1.26 -22.25 4.54
N ILE A 86 -0.77 -21.68 3.44
CA ILE A 86 -1.37 -21.88 2.11
C ILE A 86 -1.20 -23.32 1.63
N LEU A 87 -0.08 -23.96 1.99
CA LEU A 87 0.20 -25.36 1.67
C LEU A 87 -0.57 -26.35 2.55
N GLU A 88 -0.85 -25.99 3.81
CA GLU A 88 -1.67 -26.79 4.74
C GLU A 88 -3.15 -26.87 4.34
N ASP A 89 -3.67 -25.85 3.65
CA ASP A 89 -5.06 -25.77 3.16
C ASP A 89 -5.29 -26.49 1.81
N ARG A 90 -4.31 -27.27 1.32
CA ARG A 90 -4.37 -28.10 0.11
C ARG A 90 -4.36 -29.60 0.42
#